data_AF-A0A8K0DH22-F1
#
_entry.id   AF-A0A8K0DH22-F1
#
_cell.length_a   1.000
_cell.length_b   1.000
_cell.length_c   1.000
_cell.angle_alpha   90.00
_cell.angle_beta   90.00
_cell.angle_gamma   90.00
#
_symmetry.space_group_name_H-M   'P 1'
#
loop_
_entity.id
_entity.type
_entity.pdbx_description
1 polymer ?
#
loop_
_entity_poly.entity_id
_entity_poly.type
_entity_poly.pdbx_seq_one_letter_code
_entity_poly.pdbx_strand_id
1 'polypeptide(L)'
;MCRKNHRTMRKALREGINRKRKEERDYGKSRMRKSRAISDYFIAPGTLWCGPEHIAHSYTDLGGMSSTDKCCRKHDHCKTNIHGFTKKYSYYNAKPFTISHCWCDN
;
A
#
# COMPACT_ATOMS: atom_id res chain seq x y z
N MET A 1 37.89 -22.87 34.37
CA MET A 1 36.72 -23.43 33.66
C MET A 1 35.54 -22.45 33.54
N CYS A 2 35.13 -21.75 34.60
CA CYS A 2 33.95 -20.85 34.60
C CYS A 2 33.96 -19.72 33.55
N ARG A 3 35.10 -19.02 33.34
CA ARG A 3 35.20 -17.93 32.35
C ARG A 3 34.99 -18.38 30.89
N LYS A 4 35.44 -19.60 30.54
CA LYS A 4 35.23 -20.16 29.19
C LYS A 4 33.75 -20.50 28.98
N ASN A 5 33.10 -21.10 29.99
CA ASN A 5 31.68 -21.45 29.94
C ASN A 5 30.77 -20.20 29.91
N HIS A 6 31.12 -19.13 30.62
CA HIS A 6 30.38 -17.86 30.54
C HIS A 6 30.49 -17.22 29.14
N ARG A 7 31.65 -17.34 28.50
CA ARG A 7 31.86 -16.83 27.12
C ARG A 7 31.05 -17.62 26.09
N THR A 8 30.98 -18.95 26.23
CA THR A 8 30.17 -19.80 25.33
C THR A 8 28.68 -19.56 25.53
N MET A 9 28.20 -19.43 26.78
CA MET A 9 26.83 -19.08 27.09
C MET A 9 26.42 -17.72 26.49
N ARG A 10 27.25 -16.68 26.63
CA ARG A 10 26.97 -15.36 26.02
C ARG A 10 26.90 -15.41 24.49
N LYS A 11 27.72 -16.26 23.86
CA LYS A 11 27.72 -16.45 22.41
C LYS A 11 26.42 -17.13 21.94
N ALA A 12 26.01 -18.20 22.61
CA ALA A 12 24.76 -18.93 22.31
C ALA A 12 23.52 -18.04 22.49
N LEU A 13 23.47 -17.21 23.53
CA LEU A 13 22.37 -16.24 23.72
C LEU A 13 22.32 -15.20 22.59
N ARG A 14 23.47 -14.67 22.16
CA ARG A 14 23.55 -13.72 21.05
C ARG A 14 23.12 -14.34 19.72
N GLU A 15 23.51 -15.59 19.46
CA GLU A 15 23.09 -16.34 18.27
C GLU A 15 21.58 -16.64 18.29
N GLY A 16 21.02 -16.98 19.46
CA GLY A 16 19.58 -17.16 19.63
C GLY A 16 18.77 -15.89 19.35
N ILE A 17 19.24 -14.73 19.81
CA ILE A 17 18.63 -13.43 19.51
C ILE A 17 18.70 -13.11 18.02
N ASN A 18 19.85 -13.36 17.37
CA ASN A 18 20.00 -13.15 15.94
C ASN A 18 19.10 -14.08 15.10
N ARG A 19 18.91 -15.34 15.55
CA ARG A 19 18.00 -16.30 14.90
C ARG A 19 16.56 -15.84 14.97
N LYS A 20 16.07 -15.43 16.15
CA LYS A 20 14.73 -14.85 16.31
C LYS A 20 14.51 -13.61 15.45
N ARG A 21 15.48 -12.67 15.43
CA ARG A 21 15.42 -11.48 14.56
C ARG A 21 15.42 -11.79 13.05
N LYS A 22 15.93 -12.95 12.64
CA LYS A 22 15.88 -13.40 11.24
C LYS A 22 14.52 -14.03 10.93
N GLU A 23 14.02 -14.87 11.82
CA GLU A 23 12.68 -15.48 11.73
C GLU A 23 11.57 -14.42 11.64
N GLU A 24 11.62 -13.37 12.48
CA GLU A 24 10.67 -12.24 12.42
C GLU A 24 10.73 -11.48 11.09
N ARG A 25 11.94 -11.25 10.56
CA ARG A 25 12.13 -10.59 9.27
C ARG A 25 11.61 -11.43 8.10
N ASP A 26 11.86 -12.73 8.13
CA ASP A 26 11.41 -13.65 7.08
C ASP A 26 9.88 -13.84 7.12
N TYR A 27 9.27 -13.87 8.32
CA TYR A 27 7.82 -13.85 8.50
C TYR A 27 7.18 -12.55 7.97
N GLY A 28 7.78 -11.39 8.26
CA GLY A 28 7.35 -10.10 7.71
C GLY A 28 7.39 -10.03 6.18
N LYS A 29 8.45 -10.58 5.57
CA LYS A 29 8.56 -10.68 4.09
C LYS A 29 7.52 -11.63 3.49
N SER A 30 7.22 -12.75 4.14
CA SER A 30 6.20 -13.70 3.69
C SER A 30 4.80 -13.07 3.65
N ARG A 31 4.43 -12.31 4.69
CA ARG A 31 3.14 -11.58 4.75
C ARG A 31 3.02 -10.53 3.64
N MET A 32 4.12 -9.91 3.23
CA MET A 32 4.17 -8.91 2.15
C MET A 32 4.14 -9.54 0.75
N ARG A 33 4.42 -10.84 0.62
CA ARG A 33 4.26 -11.64 -0.61
C ARG A 33 2.86 -12.25 -0.74
N LYS A 34 1.84 -11.66 -0.10
CA LYS A 34 0.45 -12.03 -0.39
C LYS A 34 0.16 -11.70 -1.86
N SER A 35 -0.44 -12.66 -2.55
CA SER A 35 -0.84 -12.61 -3.95
C SER A 35 -1.39 -11.24 -4.30
N ARG A 36 -0.91 -10.64 -5.39
CA ARG A 36 -1.56 -9.48 -5.99
C ARG A 36 -3.03 -9.82 -6.17
N ALA A 37 -3.91 -9.07 -5.50
CA ALA A 37 -5.34 -9.26 -5.67
C ALA A 37 -5.70 -8.90 -7.12
N ILE A 38 -6.78 -9.46 -7.65
CA ILE A 38 -7.25 -9.11 -9.01
C ILE A 38 -7.47 -7.59 -9.13
N SER A 39 -7.88 -6.93 -8.04
CA SER A 39 -7.97 -5.47 -7.93
C SER A 39 -6.67 -4.74 -8.25
N ASP A 40 -5.52 -5.32 -7.89
CA ASP A 40 -4.20 -4.70 -8.10
C ASP A 40 -3.81 -4.64 -9.57
N TYR A 41 -4.48 -5.43 -10.43
CA TYR A 41 -4.29 -5.37 -11.88
C TYR A 41 -4.99 -4.17 -12.53
N PHE A 42 -5.99 -3.60 -11.83
CA PHE A 42 -6.74 -2.43 -12.26
C PHE A 42 -6.21 -1.12 -11.65
N ILE A 43 -5.17 -1.21 -10.82
CA ILE A 43 -4.43 -0.05 -10.29
C ILE A 43 -3.15 0.14 -11.09
N ALA A 44 -2.83 1.40 -11.40
CA ALA A 44 -1.64 1.71 -12.16
C ALA A 44 -0.38 1.25 -11.39
N PRO A 45 0.56 0.55 -12.06
CA PRO A 45 1.73 -0.02 -11.39
C PRO A 45 2.56 1.09 -10.72
N GLY A 46 2.95 0.85 -9.46
CA GLY A 46 3.71 1.83 -8.68
C GLY A 46 2.86 2.94 -8.06
N THR A 47 1.54 2.86 -8.14
CA THR A 47 0.58 3.75 -7.46
C THR A 47 -0.31 2.93 -6.52
N LEU A 48 -0.92 3.57 -5.53
CA LEU A 48 -1.89 2.95 -4.62
C LEU A 48 -3.30 3.53 -4.77
N TRP A 49 -3.42 4.69 -5.42
CA TRP A 49 -4.65 5.47 -5.56
C TRP A 49 -5.17 5.54 -7.00
N CYS A 50 -4.36 5.25 -8.02
CA CYS A 50 -4.79 5.38 -9.42
C CYS A 50 -5.49 4.11 -9.92
N GLY A 51 -6.80 4.00 -9.69
CA GLY A 51 -7.64 2.91 -10.20
C GLY A 51 -9.14 3.15 -9.95
N PRO A 52 -10.02 2.17 -10.25
CA PRO A 52 -11.44 2.26 -9.91
C PRO A 52 -11.70 2.44 -8.41
N GLU A 53 -10.80 1.88 -7.60
CA GLU A 53 -10.71 1.99 -6.15
C GLU A 53 -9.23 2.11 -5.76
N HIS A 54 -8.93 2.50 -4.51
CA HIS A 54 -7.56 2.57 -3.99
C HIS A 54 -7.22 1.36 -3.11
N ILE A 55 -5.95 0.94 -3.13
CA ILE A 55 -5.41 -0.13 -2.25
C ILE A 55 -4.57 0.41 -1.09
N ALA A 56 -4.49 1.73 -0.94
CA ALA A 56 -3.80 2.37 0.17
C ALA A 56 -4.42 1.97 1.52
N HIS A 57 -3.59 1.56 2.49
CA HIS A 57 -4.06 1.23 3.85
C HIS A 57 -4.30 2.49 4.69
N SER A 58 -3.54 3.55 4.43
CA SER A 58 -3.66 4.87 5.06
C SER A 58 -3.67 5.97 4.00
N TYR A 59 -4.30 7.11 4.31
CA TYR A 59 -4.28 8.30 3.46
C TYR A 59 -2.86 8.76 3.09
N THR A 60 -1.91 8.55 3.98
CA THR A 60 -0.50 8.96 3.79
C THR A 60 0.30 8.01 2.91
N ASP A 61 -0.21 6.81 2.66
CA ASP A 61 0.52 5.80 1.91
C ASP A 61 0.52 6.18 0.44
N LEU A 62 1.71 6.24 -0.15
CA LEU A 62 1.91 6.51 -1.56
C LEU A 62 2.80 5.43 -2.14
N GLY A 63 2.53 5.04 -3.38
CA GLY A 63 3.35 4.14 -4.16
C GLY A 63 4.67 4.78 -4.60
N GLY A 64 5.47 4.02 -5.33
CA GLY A 64 6.76 4.48 -5.87
C GLY A 64 6.63 5.71 -6.78
N MET A 65 5.52 5.83 -7.52
CA MET A 65 5.19 6.99 -8.34
C MET A 65 4.42 8.04 -7.53
N SER A 66 5.01 8.49 -6.42
CA SER A 66 4.34 9.32 -5.42
C SER A 66 3.74 10.64 -5.94
N SER A 67 4.30 11.24 -7.00
CA SER A 67 3.75 12.46 -7.63
C SER A 67 2.41 12.17 -8.31
N THR A 68 2.37 11.16 -9.17
CA THR A 68 1.15 10.70 -9.86
C THR A 68 0.11 10.21 -8.85
N ASP A 69 0.57 9.46 -7.86
CA ASP A 69 -0.30 8.86 -6.85
C ASP A 69 -0.98 9.92 -5.96
N LYS A 70 -0.31 11.05 -5.69
CA LYS A 70 -0.92 12.21 -5.02
C LYS A 70 -2.04 12.83 -5.84
N CYS A 71 -1.88 12.92 -7.16
CA CYS A 71 -2.93 13.46 -8.03
C CYS A 71 -4.17 12.56 -8.00
N CYS A 72 -3.99 11.25 -8.11
CA CYS A 72 -5.10 10.28 -8.01
C CYS A 72 -5.77 10.31 -6.63
N ARG A 73 -4.99 10.39 -5.55
CA ARG A 73 -5.53 10.56 -4.19
C ARG A 73 -6.38 11.82 -4.06
N LYS A 74 -5.91 12.96 -4.61
CA LYS A 74 -6.63 14.24 -4.59
C LYS A 74 -7.92 14.16 -5.41
N HIS A 75 -7.85 13.54 -6.58
CA HIS A 75 -8.99 13.28 -7.46
C HIS A 75 -10.10 12.53 -6.72
N ASP A 76 -9.76 11.43 -6.03
CA ASP A 76 -10.75 10.62 -5.31
C ASP A 76 -11.43 11.37 -4.16
N HIS A 77 -10.70 12.31 -3.52
CA HIS A 77 -11.20 13.14 -2.43
C HIS A 77 -11.90 14.42 -2.90
N CYS A 78 -12.12 14.59 -4.21
CA CYS A 78 -12.85 15.73 -4.74
C CYS A 78 -14.32 15.70 -4.28
N LYS A 79 -14.82 16.82 -3.74
CA LYS A 79 -16.23 16.93 -3.29
C LYS A 79 -17.23 16.77 -4.43
N THR A 80 -16.81 17.13 -5.64
CA THR A 80 -17.60 17.11 -6.88
C THR A 80 -17.08 16.03 -7.81
N ASN A 81 -17.37 14.78 -7.47
CA ASN A 81 -17.10 13.60 -8.29
C ASN A 81 -18.39 12.84 -8.62
N ILE A 82 -18.34 12.03 -9.67
CA ILE A 82 -19.42 11.14 -10.11
C ILE A 82 -18.80 9.76 -10.36
N HIS A 83 -19.12 8.78 -9.52
CA HIS A 83 -18.60 7.41 -9.65
C HIS A 83 -19.05 6.77 -10.96
N GLY A 84 -18.28 5.79 -11.44
CA GLY A 84 -18.64 5.01 -12.62
C GLY A 84 -20.02 4.37 -12.50
N PHE A 85 -20.80 4.39 -13.57
CA PHE A 85 -22.17 3.88 -13.63
C PHE A 85 -23.17 4.53 -12.64
N THR A 86 -22.83 5.70 -12.08
CA THR A 86 -23.73 6.43 -11.19
C THR A 86 -24.26 7.71 -11.84
N LYS A 87 -25.41 8.19 -11.34
CA LYS A 87 -26.00 9.47 -11.73
C LYS A 87 -25.88 10.45 -10.57
N LYS A 88 -25.30 11.62 -10.82
CA LYS A 88 -25.19 12.73 -9.86
C LYS A 88 -25.21 14.05 -10.61
N TYR A 89 -25.69 15.13 -9.99
CA TYR A 89 -25.80 16.45 -10.63
C TYR A 89 -26.54 16.43 -11.97
N SER A 90 -27.58 15.59 -12.10
CA SER A 90 -28.32 15.35 -13.34
C SER A 90 -27.51 14.75 -14.51
N TYR A 91 -26.26 14.35 -14.27
CA TYR A 91 -25.38 13.71 -15.24
C TYR A 91 -25.18 12.22 -14.90
N TYR A 92 -25.25 11.34 -15.90
CA TYR A 92 -24.99 9.90 -15.75
C TYR A 92 -23.61 9.56 -16.30
N ASN A 93 -22.73 9.05 -15.44
CA ASN A 93 -21.41 8.61 -15.83
C ASN A 93 -21.47 7.17 -16.40
N ALA A 94 -21.49 7.04 -17.73
CA ALA A 94 -21.46 5.75 -18.40
C ALA A 94 -20.07 5.09 -18.45
N LYS A 95 -19.03 5.73 -17.90
CA LYS A 95 -17.66 5.19 -17.87
C LYS A 95 -17.48 4.27 -16.65
N PRO A 96 -16.57 3.28 -16.75
CA PRO A 96 -16.23 2.40 -15.63
C PRO A 96 -15.26 3.04 -14.61
N PHE A 97 -15.11 4.35 -14.62
CA PHE A 97 -14.20 5.10 -13.74
C PHE A 97 -14.88 6.37 -13.24
N THR A 98 -14.48 6.81 -12.05
CA THR A 98 -14.97 8.06 -11.45
C THR A 98 -14.51 9.25 -12.27
N ILE A 99 -15.41 10.19 -12.53
CA ILE A 99 -15.10 11.49 -13.12
C ILE A 99 -15.18 12.57 -12.04
N SER A 100 -14.21 13.48 -12.03
CA SER A 100 -14.18 14.62 -11.12
C SER A 100 -14.37 15.93 -11.89
N HIS A 101 -14.68 17.01 -11.16
CA HIS A 101 -14.73 18.34 -11.73
C HIS A 101 -13.32 18.78 -12.14
N CYS A 102 -13.16 19.45 -13.29
CA CYS A 102 -11.85 19.84 -13.83
C CYS A 102 -10.98 20.69 -12.89
N TRP A 103 -11.59 21.32 -11.88
CA TRP A 103 -10.88 22.08 -10.84
C TRP A 103 -10.08 21.17 -9.90
N CYS A 104 -10.55 19.94 -9.68
CA CYS A 104 -9.87 18.95 -8.86
C CYS A 104 -8.70 18.27 -9.58
N ASP A 105 -8.68 18.34 -10.92
CA ASP A 105 -7.69 17.69 -11.79
C ASP A 105 -6.43 18.54 -12.03
N ASN A 106 -6.40 19.77 -11.50
CA ASN A 106 -5.29 20.71 -11.56
C ASN A 106 -4.42 20.65 -10.28
#